data_AF-A0A0K3BLD7-F1
#
_entry.id   AF-A0A0K3BLD7-F1
#
_cell.length_a   1.000
_cell.length_b   1.000
_cell.length_c   1.000
_cell.angle_alpha   90.00
_cell.angle_beta   90.00
_cell.angle_gamma   90.00
#
_symmetry.space_group_name_H-M   'P 1'
#
loop_
_entity.id
_entity.type
_entity.pdbx_description
1 polymer ?
#
loop_
_entity_poly.entity_id
_entity_poly.type
_entity_poly.pdbx_seq_one_letter_code
_entity_poly.pdbx_strand_id
1 'polypeptide(L)'
;MGPHGPGFGDLVEEQAVDVGHQIGRAALVVGHVHRAKELLGHRPEPPAEPLQRVPQMWPTRGLEGQLEPGDHPVASRRRPVLDQRGDRVEVGGPDGLDLRGAQRGQVIQQTIQQRLPRAEVVRGRSLCHTRCPVDGAVREPTHAFAREGGDRGVQQFGSTVRHSTSVESSTDVEEVAVATAVIAGGGISGLAAAIALSRAGWDVEVYEQAPELSEVGAGLTLWPNALRALDHLGLGDRIRDVGTLAGSGGIMDPRGNWLIRADTALLDRRYGPAVALHRADLQAALLAALPRDVLRTATKITGARPAGQGVVVTHSHGESPADLLVAADGDRSVVRTRFWPGSDPVYFGATAWRTVIDRPGQRLDEVGVLYGRGEEFGLLQLPKDQVYFFASAAVPAGGSSPDGELAELHRRFDHWADPIPQLLSEAAPDRILRHDLTYLPKLKSYVHGPVVLIGDAAHAMTPNMGQGACQALEDAVTLGVVARDRDLTAALARYDSLRLRRTQSIAARSRQAGRMGLTTSAGVVAVRDRLMGLVPASMLLRSLGQMYNWSPPGTTE
;
A
#
# COMPACT_ATOMS: atom_id res chain seq x y z
N MET A 1 -55.12 5.55 -10.78
CA MET A 1 -54.77 6.64 -9.84
C MET A 1 -53.37 6.34 -9.32
N GLY A 2 -52.36 7.10 -9.75
CA GLY A 2 -50.99 6.95 -9.23
C GLY A 2 -50.79 7.82 -7.99
N PRO A 3 -49.79 7.53 -7.13
CA PRO A 3 -49.29 8.50 -6.18
C PRO A 3 -47.94 9.08 -6.63
N HIS A 4 -47.86 10.39 -6.46
CA HIS A 4 -46.74 11.27 -6.76
C HIS A 4 -45.50 10.95 -5.90
N GLY A 5 -44.33 10.85 -6.54
CA GLY A 5 -43.03 10.99 -5.86
C GLY A 5 -42.68 12.47 -5.68
N PRO A 6 -41.88 12.84 -4.65
CA PRO A 6 -41.53 14.22 -4.38
C PRO A 6 -40.64 14.79 -5.50
N GLY A 7 -40.89 16.06 -5.83
CA GLY A 7 -40.31 16.75 -6.97
C GLY A 7 -38.84 17.10 -6.79
N PHE A 8 -38.13 17.11 -7.92
CA PHE A 8 -36.71 17.45 -8.08
C PHE A 8 -36.30 18.85 -7.56
N GLY A 9 -37.26 19.68 -7.14
CA GLY A 9 -37.02 21.03 -6.60
C GLY A 9 -36.52 21.04 -5.16
N ASP A 10 -37.01 20.14 -4.30
CA ASP A 10 -36.73 20.20 -2.85
C ASP A 10 -35.28 19.77 -2.51
N LEU A 11 -34.69 18.89 -3.32
CA LEU A 11 -33.28 18.46 -3.18
C LEU A 11 -32.27 19.53 -3.63
N VAL A 12 -32.67 20.44 -4.51
CA VAL A 12 -31.80 21.53 -4.99
C VAL A 12 -31.80 22.70 -3.98
N GLU A 13 -32.94 22.94 -3.32
CA GLU A 13 -33.04 23.94 -2.26
C GLU A 13 -32.29 23.51 -0.98
N GLU A 14 -32.38 22.23 -0.59
CA GLU A 14 -31.64 21.69 0.56
C GLU A 14 -30.11 21.68 0.30
N GLN A 15 -29.68 21.45 -0.95
CA GLN A 15 -28.27 21.54 -1.38
C GLN A 15 -27.73 22.99 -1.43
N ALA A 16 -28.56 23.97 -1.79
CA ALA A 16 -28.18 25.37 -1.80
C ALA A 16 -28.03 25.95 -0.37
N VAL A 17 -28.89 25.52 0.56
CA VAL A 17 -28.86 25.95 1.97
C VAL A 17 -27.64 25.39 2.70
N ASP A 18 -27.23 24.14 2.46
CA ASP A 18 -26.06 23.51 3.11
C ASP A 18 -24.72 24.07 2.60
N VAL A 19 -24.60 24.35 1.29
CA VAL A 19 -23.42 25.03 0.71
C VAL A 19 -23.32 26.48 1.18
N GLY A 20 -24.45 27.20 1.29
CA GLY A 20 -24.50 28.55 1.85
C GLY A 20 -24.05 28.59 3.33
N HIS A 21 -24.47 27.60 4.13
CA HIS A 21 -24.07 27.49 5.53
C HIS A 21 -22.57 27.17 5.69
N GLN A 22 -21.96 26.43 4.75
CA GLN A 22 -20.53 26.11 4.77
C GLN A 22 -19.65 27.27 4.30
N ILE A 23 -20.09 28.04 3.30
CA ILE A 23 -19.42 29.28 2.89
C ILE A 23 -19.52 30.33 4.01
N GLY A 24 -20.66 30.40 4.72
CA GLY A 24 -20.85 31.27 5.87
C GLY A 24 -19.90 30.97 7.04
N ARG A 25 -19.62 29.69 7.34
CA ARG A 25 -18.64 29.30 8.38
C ARG A 25 -17.20 29.59 7.96
N ALA A 26 -16.87 29.45 6.68
CA ALA A 26 -15.55 29.83 6.16
C ALA A 26 -15.35 31.36 6.20
N ALA A 27 -16.37 32.15 5.86
CA ALA A 27 -16.33 33.61 5.96
C ALA A 27 -16.20 34.12 7.40
N LEU A 28 -16.84 33.45 8.38
CA LEU A 28 -16.70 33.74 9.80
C LEU A 28 -15.28 33.50 10.33
N VAL A 29 -14.59 32.46 9.84
CA VAL A 29 -13.19 32.18 10.20
C VAL A 29 -12.24 33.21 9.58
N VAL A 30 -12.48 33.62 8.33
CA VAL A 30 -11.71 34.69 7.68
C VAL A 30 -11.93 36.05 8.35
N GLY A 31 -13.14 36.35 8.81
CA GLY A 31 -13.45 37.55 9.58
C GLY A 31 -12.73 37.62 10.94
N HIS A 32 -12.55 36.49 11.62
CA HIS A 32 -11.77 36.42 12.87
C HIS A 32 -10.26 36.60 12.63
N VAL A 33 -9.74 36.15 11.49
CA VAL A 33 -8.34 36.34 11.10
C VAL A 33 -8.05 37.80 10.72
N HIS A 34 -9.00 38.50 10.09
CA HIS A 34 -8.87 39.93 9.81
C HIS A 34 -8.91 40.77 11.09
N ARG A 35 -9.81 40.45 12.03
CA ARG A 35 -9.93 41.16 13.32
C ARG A 35 -8.73 40.91 14.25
N ALA A 36 -8.08 39.75 14.15
CA ALA A 36 -6.84 39.46 14.89
C ALA A 36 -5.62 40.24 14.35
N LYS A 37 -5.62 40.62 13.07
CA LYS A 37 -4.55 41.44 12.47
C LYS A 37 -4.66 42.93 12.85
N GLU A 38 -5.87 43.45 13.07
CA GLU A 38 -6.07 44.83 13.53
C GLU A 38 -5.74 45.03 15.02
N LEU A 39 -5.84 43.96 15.83
CA LEU A 39 -5.55 44.01 17.27
C LEU A 39 -4.07 43.81 17.64
N LEU A 40 -3.22 43.38 16.70
CA LEU A 40 -1.79 43.14 16.91
C LEU A 40 -0.91 44.18 16.18
N GLY A 41 -1.19 45.46 16.44
CA GLY A 41 -0.31 46.55 16.04
C GLY A 41 0.88 46.71 17.00
N HIS A 42 2.06 46.22 16.62
CA HIS A 42 3.33 46.65 17.21
C HIS A 42 4.31 47.16 16.15
N ARG A 43 4.99 48.24 16.53
CA ARG A 43 5.79 49.21 15.76
C ARG A 43 7.06 48.60 15.15
N PRO A 44 7.57 49.12 14.02
CA PRO A 44 8.92 48.82 13.54
C PRO A 44 9.96 49.77 14.17
N GLU A 45 11.13 49.22 14.53
CA GLU A 45 12.36 49.97 14.82
C GLU A 45 13.13 50.33 13.53
N PRO A 46 14.01 51.35 13.55
CA PRO A 46 14.48 52.04 12.35
C PRO A 46 15.72 51.39 11.70
N PRO A 47 16.03 51.71 10.42
CA PRO A 47 17.22 51.22 9.74
C PRO A 47 18.46 52.07 10.05
N ALA A 48 19.63 51.42 10.08
CA ALA A 48 20.93 52.09 10.12
C ALA A 48 21.35 52.59 8.72
N GLU A 49 21.92 53.79 8.69
CA GLU A 49 22.33 54.59 7.52
C GLU A 49 23.81 54.34 7.09
N PRO A 50 24.32 54.94 5.98
CA PRO A 50 25.19 54.29 5.00
C PRO A 50 26.64 54.84 4.92
N LEU A 51 27.51 54.16 4.16
CA LEU A 51 28.82 54.69 3.75
C LEU A 51 28.99 54.74 2.21
N GLN A 52 28.89 55.98 1.72
CA GLN A 52 29.73 56.70 0.72
C GLN A 52 29.97 56.15 -0.72
N ARG A 53 29.55 57.00 -1.68
CA ARG A 53 29.97 57.12 -3.11
C ARG A 53 31.43 57.65 -3.18
N VAL A 54 32.21 57.66 -4.28
CA VAL A 54 32.09 58.12 -5.71
C VAL A 54 33.46 57.72 -6.40
N PRO A 55 33.80 57.88 -7.72
CA PRO A 55 33.05 58.10 -8.98
C PRO A 55 33.35 57.20 -10.20
N GLN A 56 32.45 57.40 -11.17
CA GLN A 56 32.34 57.06 -12.59
C GLN A 56 33.58 57.13 -13.51
N MET A 57 33.54 56.31 -14.58
CA MET A 57 33.85 56.71 -15.96
C MET A 57 33.22 55.74 -17.01
N TRP A 58 32.44 56.28 -17.95
CA TRP A 58 31.95 55.68 -19.21
C TRP A 58 33.03 55.89 -20.33
N PRO A 59 32.95 55.38 -21.59
CA PRO A 59 31.75 55.21 -22.43
C PRO A 59 31.64 53.91 -23.27
N THR A 60 30.45 53.73 -23.82
CA THR A 60 30.04 52.83 -24.91
C THR A 60 30.60 53.25 -26.28
N ARG A 61 31.02 52.26 -27.09
CA ARG A 61 31.03 52.19 -28.58
C ARG A 61 31.02 50.67 -28.88
N GLY A 62 30.11 50.06 -29.64
CA GLY A 62 29.59 50.47 -30.94
C GLY A 62 30.48 49.87 -32.02
N LEU A 63 30.14 48.67 -32.53
CA LEU A 63 30.41 48.23 -33.90
C LEU A 63 29.76 46.88 -34.19
N GLU A 64 28.95 46.89 -35.24
CA GLU A 64 28.36 45.78 -35.96
C GLU A 64 29.43 44.89 -36.61
N GLY A 65 29.14 43.61 -36.77
CA GLY A 65 29.98 42.67 -37.49
C GLY A 65 29.34 41.29 -37.57
N GLN A 66 28.52 41.08 -38.60
CA GLN A 66 28.13 39.76 -39.09
C GLN A 66 29.37 38.91 -39.38
N LEU A 67 29.33 37.61 -39.08
CA LEU A 67 29.95 36.50 -39.84
C LEU A 67 29.58 35.16 -39.19
N GLU A 68 28.81 34.34 -39.93
CA GLU A 68 28.57 32.90 -39.76
C GLU A 68 29.79 32.07 -40.27
N PRO A 69 29.80 30.72 -40.21
CA PRO A 69 30.49 29.92 -39.21
C PRO A 69 31.80 29.30 -39.75
N GLY A 70 32.83 29.21 -38.92
CA GLY A 70 34.10 28.58 -39.26
C GLY A 70 34.37 27.36 -38.38
N ASP A 71 34.40 26.18 -39.00
CA ASP A 71 34.97 24.95 -38.45
C ASP A 71 36.38 25.18 -37.93
N HIS A 72 36.64 24.87 -36.65
CA HIS A 72 37.88 24.23 -36.21
C HIS A 72 37.73 23.62 -34.79
N PRO A 73 38.44 22.51 -34.52
CA PRO A 73 38.12 21.59 -33.44
C PRO A 73 38.76 22.03 -32.12
N VAL A 74 38.01 21.95 -31.01
CA VAL A 74 38.59 22.08 -29.67
C VAL A 74 38.58 20.73 -28.96
N ALA A 75 39.79 20.26 -28.75
CA ALA A 75 40.15 19.03 -28.09
C ALA A 75 39.50 18.86 -26.70
N SER A 76 39.00 17.65 -26.48
CA SER A 76 38.65 17.10 -25.19
C SER A 76 39.83 17.16 -24.20
N ARG A 77 39.67 17.82 -23.05
CA ARG A 77 40.51 17.56 -21.88
C ARG A 77 39.78 16.59 -20.95
N ARG A 78 39.98 15.29 -21.17
CA ARG A 78 39.71 14.26 -20.16
C ARG A 78 40.76 14.39 -19.06
N ARG A 79 40.31 14.47 -17.80
CA ARG A 79 41.18 14.39 -16.62
C ARG A 79 41.74 12.96 -16.51
N PRO A 80 43.02 12.75 -16.17
CA PRO A 80 43.54 11.41 -15.93
C PRO A 80 42.92 10.82 -14.65
N VAL A 81 42.54 9.54 -14.72
CA VAL A 81 42.20 8.71 -13.55
C VAL A 81 43.52 8.30 -12.90
N LEU A 82 43.69 8.67 -11.63
CA LEU A 82 44.81 8.26 -10.78
C LEU A 82 44.33 7.07 -9.95
N ASP A 83 45.21 6.09 -9.70
CA ASP A 83 44.91 5.04 -8.73
C ASP A 83 45.04 5.56 -7.29
N GLN A 84 44.71 4.72 -6.30
CA GLN A 84 44.73 5.10 -4.88
C GLN A 84 46.15 5.38 -4.32
N ARG A 85 47.20 5.36 -5.16
CA ARG A 85 48.58 5.73 -4.80
C ARG A 85 49.13 6.88 -5.65
N GLY A 86 48.37 7.41 -6.59
CA GLY A 86 48.71 8.63 -7.32
C GLY A 86 49.53 8.42 -8.59
N ASP A 87 49.60 7.19 -9.11
CA ASP A 87 50.32 6.90 -10.36
C ASP A 87 49.37 6.85 -11.58
N ARG A 88 49.90 7.22 -12.77
CA ARG A 88 49.15 7.23 -14.04
C ARG A 88 49.12 5.83 -14.67
N VAL A 89 47.93 5.37 -15.05
CA VAL A 89 47.71 4.10 -15.76
C VAL A 89 47.38 4.37 -17.23
N GLU A 90 48.18 3.84 -18.17
CA GLU A 90 47.87 3.77 -19.59
C GLU A 90 47.11 2.47 -19.90
N VAL A 91 45.99 2.57 -20.62
CA VAL A 91 45.23 1.40 -21.11
C VAL A 91 45.25 1.43 -22.64
N GLY A 92 45.98 0.48 -23.24
CA GLY A 92 46.01 0.26 -24.68
C GLY A 92 44.71 -0.36 -25.18
N GLY A 93 44.21 0.12 -26.32
CA GLY A 93 43.08 -0.46 -27.03
C GLY A 93 43.49 -1.61 -27.97
N PRO A 94 42.50 -2.30 -28.53
CA PRO A 94 42.60 -2.65 -29.94
C PRO A 94 41.30 -2.36 -30.73
N ASP A 95 41.53 -1.78 -31.91
CA ASP A 95 40.99 -2.13 -33.22
C ASP A 95 39.53 -2.57 -33.41
N GLY A 96 38.92 -1.93 -34.40
CA GLY A 96 37.55 -2.12 -34.82
C GLY A 96 37.26 -3.48 -35.44
N LEU A 97 35.96 -3.80 -35.47
CA LEU A 97 35.39 -4.82 -36.33
C LEU A 97 33.98 -4.41 -36.73
N ASP A 98 33.82 -4.34 -38.05
CA ASP A 98 32.63 -4.10 -38.84
C ASP A 98 31.61 -5.24 -38.69
N LEU A 99 30.34 -4.87 -38.82
CA LEU A 99 29.19 -5.77 -38.79
C LEU A 99 28.98 -6.38 -40.18
N ARG A 100 28.91 -7.72 -40.26
CA ARG A 100 27.97 -8.48 -41.12
C ARG A 100 28.24 -9.99 -41.08
N GLY A 101 27.22 -10.80 -40.77
CA GLY A 101 27.29 -12.23 -41.03
C GLY A 101 26.36 -13.15 -40.24
N ALA A 102 25.07 -13.17 -40.63
CA ALA A 102 24.22 -14.35 -40.76
C ALA A 102 23.86 -15.27 -39.56
N GLN A 103 22.54 -15.32 -39.32
CA GLN A 103 21.69 -16.47 -38.98
C GLN A 103 22.32 -17.89 -39.01
N ARG A 104 22.10 -18.67 -37.92
CA ARG A 104 21.42 -20.01 -37.85
C ARG A 104 21.95 -20.87 -36.69
N GLY A 105 21.04 -21.60 -36.02
CA GLY A 105 21.34 -22.75 -35.14
C GLY A 105 20.58 -22.70 -33.81
N GLN A 106 19.30 -23.05 -33.76
CA GLN A 106 18.78 -24.35 -33.28
C GLN A 106 19.27 -24.83 -31.89
N VAL A 107 18.31 -24.93 -30.97
CA VAL A 107 17.96 -26.11 -30.15
C VAL A 107 19.12 -27.01 -29.70
N ILE A 108 19.37 -27.05 -28.39
CA ILE A 108 19.53 -28.25 -27.52
C ILE A 108 20.06 -27.76 -26.16
N GLN A 109 19.28 -27.91 -25.09
CA GLN A 109 19.82 -28.33 -23.79
C GLN A 109 18.70 -28.94 -22.93
N GLN A 110 18.51 -30.25 -23.12
CA GLN A 110 17.97 -31.15 -22.12
C GLN A 110 18.92 -32.34 -22.00
N THR A 111 19.23 -32.68 -20.74
CA THR A 111 19.63 -34.00 -20.20
C THR A 111 21.12 -34.21 -19.86
N ILE A 112 21.32 -34.77 -18.64
CA ILE A 112 22.46 -35.51 -18.07
C ILE A 112 23.46 -34.62 -17.28
N GLN A 113 23.70 -34.73 -15.96
CA GLN A 113 23.45 -35.73 -14.91
C GLN A 113 23.58 -35.01 -13.55
N GLN A 114 22.67 -35.10 -12.58
CA GLN A 114 22.48 -36.22 -11.63
C GLN A 114 23.74 -36.65 -10.86
N ARG A 115 23.80 -36.29 -9.56
CA ARG A 115 24.17 -37.18 -8.43
C ARG A 115 23.96 -36.48 -7.07
N LEU A 116 23.43 -37.27 -6.11
CA LEU A 116 23.36 -37.09 -4.63
C LEU A 116 21.99 -36.64 -4.02
N PRO A 117 21.60 -37.17 -2.84
CA PRO A 117 20.45 -38.07 -2.73
C PRO A 117 19.25 -37.54 -1.94
N ARG A 118 18.12 -38.23 -2.13
CA ARG A 118 16.81 -38.01 -1.50
C ARG A 118 16.85 -38.32 0.00
N ALA A 119 16.32 -37.39 0.81
CA ALA A 119 15.83 -37.68 2.15
C ALA A 119 14.31 -37.93 2.08
N GLU A 120 13.88 -39.12 2.48
CA GLU A 120 12.48 -39.47 2.70
C GLU A 120 11.96 -38.77 3.96
N VAL A 121 10.91 -37.95 3.82
CA VAL A 121 10.12 -37.47 4.95
C VAL A 121 8.86 -38.32 5.02
N VAL A 122 8.82 -39.18 6.03
CA VAL A 122 7.71 -40.08 6.35
C VAL A 122 6.50 -39.25 6.81
N ARG A 123 5.37 -39.43 6.12
CA ARG A 123 4.05 -38.95 6.54
C ARG A 123 3.52 -39.83 7.67
N GLY A 124 3.35 -39.28 8.87
CA GLY A 124 2.60 -39.91 9.95
C GLY A 124 1.14 -39.41 9.97
N ARG A 125 0.19 -40.27 9.59
CA ARG A 125 -1.19 -40.22 10.09
C ARG A 125 -1.42 -41.55 10.81
N SER A 126 -1.89 -41.52 12.06
CA SER A 126 -2.46 -42.71 12.70
C SER A 126 -3.68 -42.31 13.52
N LEU A 127 -4.79 -42.95 13.16
CA LEU A 127 -6.02 -43.09 13.94
C LEU A 127 -5.96 -44.46 14.67
N CYS A 128 -6.63 -44.49 15.82
CA CYS A 128 -7.15 -45.66 16.54
C CYS A 128 -6.18 -46.55 17.35
N HIS A 129 -6.36 -46.48 18.67
CA HIS A 129 -6.00 -47.52 19.63
C HIS A 129 -7.00 -48.69 19.57
N THR A 130 -6.49 -49.91 19.51
CA THR A 130 -7.17 -51.09 20.09
C THR A 130 -6.14 -52.13 20.55
N ARG A 131 -6.15 -52.37 21.86
CA ARG A 131 -5.78 -53.57 22.65
C ARG A 131 -4.70 -54.55 22.12
N CYS A 132 -3.61 -54.66 22.90
CA CYS A 132 -2.92 -55.85 23.48
C CYS A 132 -3.42 -57.29 23.12
N PRO A 133 -2.64 -58.40 23.30
CA PRO A 133 -1.40 -58.52 24.12
C PRO A 133 -0.32 -59.57 23.67
N VAL A 134 0.75 -59.66 24.48
CA VAL A 134 1.74 -60.77 24.78
C VAL A 134 2.34 -61.62 23.64
N ASP A 135 3.68 -61.74 23.58
CA ASP A 135 4.52 -62.72 24.31
C ASP A 135 5.95 -62.80 23.70
N GLY A 136 6.92 -63.30 24.47
CA GLY A 136 8.01 -64.10 23.90
C GLY A 136 9.44 -63.53 23.97
N ALA A 137 10.12 -63.92 25.04
CA ALA A 137 11.56 -63.97 25.27
C ALA A 137 12.49 -64.20 24.05
N VAL A 138 13.76 -63.75 24.15
CA VAL A 138 14.96 -64.61 24.22
C VAL A 138 16.27 -63.80 24.00
N ARG A 139 17.14 -63.89 25.02
CA ARG A 139 18.63 -63.93 25.07
C ARG A 139 19.51 -62.74 24.62
N GLU A 140 20.37 -62.39 25.58
CA GLU A 140 21.65 -61.68 25.51
C GLU A 140 22.70 -62.37 24.58
N PRO A 141 23.87 -61.73 24.34
CA PRO A 141 24.99 -61.91 25.27
C PRO A 141 25.80 -60.65 25.60
N THR A 142 26.06 -60.48 26.91
CA THR A 142 27.35 -60.21 27.58
C THR A 142 28.39 -59.28 26.95
N HIS A 143 28.86 -58.29 27.74
CA HIS A 143 30.24 -58.31 28.23
C HIS A 143 30.40 -57.52 29.54
N ALA A 144 31.10 -58.16 30.47
CA ALA A 144 31.35 -57.79 31.85
C ALA A 144 32.40 -56.68 32.02
N PHE A 145 32.30 -55.93 33.12
CA PHE A 145 33.46 -55.62 33.97
C PHE A 145 33.01 -55.45 35.42
N ALA A 146 33.53 -56.32 36.28
CA ALA A 146 33.34 -56.35 37.72
C ALA A 146 34.32 -55.42 38.43
N ARG A 147 33.89 -54.83 39.55
CA ARG A 147 34.76 -54.57 40.71
C ARG A 147 34.00 -54.82 42.01
N GLU A 148 34.62 -55.64 42.83
CA GLU A 148 34.19 -56.13 44.14
C GLU A 148 34.31 -55.08 45.24
N GLY A 149 33.60 -55.30 46.35
CA GLY A 149 33.94 -54.70 47.64
C GLY A 149 32.88 -54.86 48.74
N GLY A 150 32.86 -56.04 49.38
CA GLY A 150 32.53 -56.38 50.80
C GLY A 150 31.34 -55.73 51.54
N ASP A 151 30.84 -56.23 52.68
CA ASP A 151 30.96 -57.45 53.47
C ASP A 151 29.97 -57.23 54.64
N ARG A 152 29.29 -58.30 55.12
CA ARG A 152 28.46 -58.40 56.36
C ARG A 152 27.24 -57.45 56.48
N GLY A 153 26.04 -57.85 56.93
CA GLY A 153 25.52 -59.02 57.62
C GLY A 153 24.29 -58.57 58.44
N VAL A 154 23.45 -59.55 58.82
CA VAL A 154 22.38 -59.51 59.86
C VAL A 154 20.92 -59.38 59.38
N GLN A 155 20.16 -60.42 59.76
CA GLN A 155 18.72 -60.61 59.70
C GLN A 155 18.01 -59.75 60.76
N GLN A 156 16.82 -59.18 60.45
CA GLN A 156 15.62 -59.40 61.27
C GLN A 156 14.34 -58.81 60.66
N PHE A 157 13.25 -59.52 60.95
CA PHE A 157 11.86 -59.24 60.63
C PHE A 157 11.36 -57.89 61.18
N GLY A 158 10.52 -57.21 60.40
CA GLY A 158 9.72 -56.07 60.83
C GLY A 158 8.63 -55.76 59.82
N SER A 159 7.42 -56.25 60.09
CA SER A 159 6.19 -55.93 59.36
C SER A 159 5.75 -54.48 59.59
N THR A 160 5.68 -53.66 58.54
CA THR A 160 4.86 -52.43 58.59
C THR A 160 4.29 -52.05 57.22
N VAL A 161 3.04 -51.62 57.27
CA VAL A 161 2.09 -51.30 56.20
C VAL A 161 2.37 -49.93 55.56
N ARG A 162 2.16 -49.85 54.23
CA ARG A 162 1.85 -48.71 53.32
C ARG A 162 2.61 -47.38 53.48
N HIS A 163 3.27 -46.97 52.39
CA HIS A 163 2.79 -45.90 51.50
C HIS A 163 3.75 -45.81 50.30
N SER A 164 3.30 -46.24 49.12
CA SER A 164 3.98 -45.90 47.87
C SER A 164 3.59 -44.47 47.51
N THR A 165 4.42 -43.51 47.87
CA THR A 165 4.45 -42.20 47.21
C THR A 165 5.13 -42.39 45.85
N SER A 166 4.34 -42.76 44.86
CA SER A 166 4.71 -42.54 43.45
C SER A 166 4.71 -41.03 43.24
N VAL A 167 5.91 -40.45 43.19
CA VAL A 167 6.13 -39.11 42.66
C VAL A 167 5.87 -39.22 41.15
N GLU A 168 4.64 -38.98 40.74
CA GLU A 168 4.32 -38.71 39.34
C GLU A 168 4.91 -37.33 39.02
N SER A 169 6.06 -37.33 38.35
CA SER A 169 6.55 -36.15 37.66
C SER A 169 5.69 -35.95 36.40
N SER A 170 4.48 -35.38 36.56
CA SER A 170 3.77 -34.83 35.41
C SER A 170 4.51 -33.55 35.02
N THR A 171 5.37 -33.66 34.01
CA THR A 171 5.71 -32.48 33.22
C THR A 171 4.61 -32.39 32.18
N ASP A 172 3.46 -31.90 32.61
CA ASP A 172 2.39 -31.50 31.69
C ASP A 172 2.93 -30.30 30.92
N VAL A 173 3.61 -30.58 29.81
CA VAL A 173 3.84 -29.58 28.79
C VAL A 173 2.45 -29.32 28.23
N GLU A 174 1.78 -28.28 28.73
CA GLU A 174 0.58 -27.74 28.08
C GLU A 174 0.96 -27.48 26.62
N GLU A 175 0.48 -28.35 25.73
CA GLU A 175 0.57 -28.16 24.30
C GLU A 175 -0.28 -26.91 24.01
N VAL A 176 0.37 -25.75 23.97
CA VAL A 176 -0.29 -24.48 23.69
C VAL A 176 -0.82 -24.58 22.26
N ALA A 177 -2.10 -24.90 22.13
CA ALA A 177 -2.77 -24.97 20.85
C ALA A 177 -2.52 -23.67 20.08
N VAL A 178 -1.96 -23.80 18.88
CA VAL A 178 -1.66 -22.66 18.02
C VAL A 178 -2.99 -22.09 17.54
N ALA A 179 -3.21 -20.80 17.75
CA ALA A 179 -4.43 -20.13 17.31
C ALA A 179 -4.46 -20.04 15.77
N THR A 180 -5.62 -20.27 15.18
CA THR A 180 -5.81 -20.40 13.74
C THR A 180 -6.55 -19.20 13.15
N ALA A 181 -6.09 -18.69 12.00
CA ALA A 181 -6.73 -17.59 11.29
C ALA A 181 -6.95 -17.93 9.81
N VAL A 182 -8.17 -17.70 9.33
CA VAL A 182 -8.49 -17.72 7.90
C VAL A 182 -8.61 -16.29 7.41
N ILE A 183 -7.96 -15.99 6.28
CA ILE A 183 -7.97 -14.68 5.63
C ILE A 183 -8.70 -14.78 4.30
N ALA A 184 -9.75 -13.98 4.14
CA ALA A 184 -10.51 -13.89 2.89
C ALA A 184 -9.88 -12.87 1.96
N GLY A 185 -9.19 -13.32 0.91
CA GLY A 185 -8.59 -12.48 -0.14
C GLY A 185 -7.07 -12.44 -0.12
N GLY A 186 -6.45 -12.65 -1.27
CA GLY A 186 -5.00 -12.62 -1.53
C GLY A 186 -4.49 -11.29 -2.09
N GLY A 187 -5.22 -10.19 -1.84
CA GLY A 187 -4.77 -8.83 -2.15
C GLY A 187 -3.71 -8.32 -1.18
N ILE A 188 -3.29 -7.05 -1.34
CA ILE A 188 -2.27 -6.40 -0.48
C ILE A 188 -2.62 -6.52 1.01
N SER A 189 -3.87 -6.22 1.39
CA SER A 189 -4.34 -6.30 2.78
C SER A 189 -4.21 -7.72 3.34
N GLY A 190 -4.69 -8.72 2.61
CA GLY A 190 -4.71 -10.12 3.05
C GLY A 190 -3.31 -10.71 3.18
N LEU A 191 -2.44 -10.49 2.17
CA LEU A 191 -1.05 -10.96 2.23
C LEU A 191 -0.26 -10.26 3.35
N ALA A 192 -0.45 -8.95 3.55
CA ALA A 192 0.18 -8.24 4.66
C ALA A 192 -0.31 -8.75 6.03
N ALA A 193 -1.62 -9.01 6.17
CA ALA A 193 -2.19 -9.55 7.39
C ALA A 193 -1.68 -10.97 7.67
N ALA A 194 -1.50 -11.80 6.64
CA ALA A 194 -0.93 -13.13 6.78
C ALA A 194 0.48 -13.08 7.36
N ILE A 195 1.33 -12.18 6.86
CA ILE A 195 2.69 -11.97 7.37
C ILE A 195 2.62 -11.51 8.84
N ALA A 196 1.77 -10.54 9.14
CA ALA A 196 1.67 -9.95 10.47
C ALA A 196 1.18 -10.96 11.52
N LEU A 197 0.16 -11.75 11.19
CA LEU A 197 -0.41 -12.80 12.06
C LEU A 197 0.54 -13.99 12.21
N SER A 198 1.19 -14.45 11.14
CA SER A 198 2.20 -15.51 11.22
C SER A 198 3.33 -15.11 12.19
N ARG A 199 3.79 -13.86 12.15
CA ARG A 199 4.77 -13.32 13.10
C ARG A 199 4.25 -13.13 14.52
N ALA A 200 2.92 -13.10 14.69
CA ALA A 200 2.28 -13.09 16.00
C ALA A 200 2.08 -14.51 16.56
N GLY A 201 2.50 -15.56 15.84
CA GLY A 201 2.40 -16.95 16.28
C GLY A 201 1.08 -17.64 15.93
N TRP A 202 0.36 -17.13 14.93
CA TRP A 202 -0.86 -17.75 14.41
C TRP A 202 -0.56 -18.73 13.27
N ASP A 203 -1.33 -19.79 13.18
CA ASP A 203 -1.42 -20.63 11.98
C ASP A 203 -2.42 -19.99 11.00
N VAL A 204 -1.97 -19.69 9.77
CA VAL A 204 -2.70 -18.81 8.86
C VAL A 204 -2.92 -19.47 7.51
N GLU A 205 -4.17 -19.42 7.05
CA GLU A 205 -4.53 -19.73 5.65
C GLU A 205 -5.16 -18.52 4.96
N VAL A 206 -4.72 -18.23 3.73
CA VAL A 206 -5.26 -17.17 2.87
C VAL A 206 -6.01 -17.80 1.71
N TYR A 207 -7.28 -17.47 1.55
CA TYR A 207 -8.12 -17.96 0.46
C TYR A 207 -8.34 -16.87 -0.58
N GLU A 208 -7.88 -17.12 -1.81
CA GLU A 208 -8.06 -16.22 -2.94
C GLU A 208 -8.92 -16.88 -4.03
N GLN A 209 -9.92 -16.16 -4.54
CA GLN A 209 -10.82 -16.67 -5.56
C GLN A 209 -10.17 -16.78 -6.95
N ALA A 210 -9.22 -15.90 -7.27
CA ALA A 210 -8.49 -15.93 -8.53
C ALA A 210 -7.60 -17.18 -8.60
N PRO A 211 -7.46 -17.82 -9.77
CA PRO A 211 -6.58 -18.98 -9.92
C PRO A 211 -5.10 -18.62 -9.78
N GLU A 212 -4.74 -17.39 -10.14
CA GLU A 212 -3.41 -16.83 -10.03
C GLU A 212 -3.50 -15.39 -9.53
N LEU A 213 -2.49 -14.96 -8.78
CA LEU A 213 -2.36 -13.56 -8.40
C LEU A 213 -1.84 -12.76 -9.58
N SER A 214 -2.73 -12.01 -10.22
CA SER A 214 -2.38 -11.06 -11.27
C SER A 214 -2.93 -9.68 -10.93
N GLU A 215 -2.04 -8.72 -10.68
CA GLU A 215 -2.39 -7.31 -10.56
C GLU A 215 -1.90 -6.61 -11.84
N VAL A 216 -2.83 -6.28 -12.74
CA VAL A 216 -2.52 -5.64 -14.02
C VAL A 216 -2.77 -4.13 -13.91
N GLY A 217 -1.87 -3.31 -14.45
CA GLY A 217 -2.19 -1.97 -14.95
C GLY A 217 -2.42 -0.85 -13.93
N ALA A 218 -1.90 -0.96 -12.70
CA ALA A 218 -2.01 0.11 -11.71
C ALA A 218 -0.68 0.42 -11.00
N GLY A 219 -0.29 1.69 -11.07
CA GLY A 219 0.71 2.28 -10.18
C GLY A 219 0.10 2.67 -8.83
N LEU A 220 0.92 2.67 -7.78
CA LEU A 220 0.55 3.20 -6.47
C LEU A 220 1.68 4.00 -5.86
N THR A 221 1.32 4.93 -4.97
CA THR A 221 2.26 5.63 -4.11
C THR A 221 2.15 5.08 -2.69
N LEU A 222 3.26 4.62 -2.13
CA LEU A 222 3.38 4.28 -0.72
C LEU A 222 3.95 5.47 0.03
N TRP A 223 3.13 5.99 0.93
CA TRP A 223 3.46 7.12 1.79
C TRP A 223 4.21 6.68 3.05
N PRO A 224 4.78 7.59 3.86
CA PRO A 224 5.67 7.24 4.95
C PRO A 224 5.03 6.32 6.01
N ASN A 225 3.73 6.45 6.26
CA ASN A 225 2.96 5.55 7.11
C ASN A 225 2.97 4.11 6.59
N ALA A 226 2.82 3.91 5.28
CA ALA A 226 2.87 2.58 4.67
C ALA A 226 4.27 1.99 4.66
N LEU A 227 5.30 2.82 4.41
CA LEU A 227 6.69 2.37 4.50
C LEU A 227 7.06 1.95 5.92
N ARG A 228 6.60 2.68 6.95
CA ARG A 228 6.78 2.24 8.35
C ARG A 228 6.04 0.94 8.67
N ALA A 229 4.86 0.73 8.09
CA ALA A 229 4.17 -0.56 8.20
C ALA A 229 5.01 -1.67 7.55
N LEU A 230 5.57 -1.43 6.35
CA LEU A 230 6.43 -2.39 5.66
C LEU A 230 7.77 -2.63 6.37
N ASP A 231 8.35 -1.61 7.03
CA ASP A 231 9.51 -1.76 7.90
C ASP A 231 9.21 -2.73 9.05
N HIS A 232 8.05 -2.57 9.70
CA HIS A 232 7.58 -3.51 10.73
C HIS A 232 7.36 -4.92 10.17
N LEU A 233 6.98 -5.03 8.90
CA LEU A 233 6.87 -6.31 8.19
C LEU A 233 8.21 -6.80 7.62
N GLY A 234 9.34 -6.13 7.87
CA GLY A 234 10.66 -6.53 7.37
C GLY A 234 10.79 -6.48 5.84
N LEU A 235 9.97 -5.66 5.17
CA LEU A 235 9.92 -5.52 3.71
C LEU A 235 10.27 -4.11 3.23
N GLY A 236 10.45 -3.16 4.13
CA GLY A 236 10.65 -1.75 3.78
C GLY A 236 11.83 -1.51 2.84
N ASP A 237 13.01 -2.07 3.12
CA ASP A 237 14.20 -1.91 2.28
C ASP A 237 13.97 -2.43 0.87
N ARG A 238 13.44 -3.66 0.74
CA ARG A 238 13.09 -4.27 -0.55
C ARG A 238 12.13 -3.41 -1.36
N ILE A 239 11.16 -2.77 -0.71
CA ILE A 239 10.19 -1.90 -1.39
C ILE A 239 10.82 -0.56 -1.79
N ARG A 240 11.74 -0.01 -0.98
CA ARG A 240 12.50 1.19 -1.35
C ARG A 240 13.44 0.94 -2.53
N ASP A 241 14.03 -0.25 -2.63
CA ASP A 241 14.93 -0.62 -3.73
C ASP A 241 14.23 -0.70 -5.09
N VAL A 242 12.97 -1.15 -5.10
CA VAL A 242 12.20 -1.29 -6.35
C VAL A 242 11.33 -0.08 -6.66
N GLY A 243 11.12 0.81 -5.70
CA GLY A 243 10.29 2.00 -5.83
C GLY A 243 11.07 3.24 -6.22
N THR A 244 10.41 4.21 -6.83
CA THR A 244 11.00 5.53 -7.12
C THR A 244 9.98 6.62 -6.87
N LEU A 245 10.39 7.76 -6.34
CA LEU A 245 9.56 8.96 -6.36
C LEU A 245 10.39 10.06 -7.01
N ALA A 246 10.06 10.38 -8.26
CA ALA A 246 10.75 11.36 -9.07
C ALA A 246 9.77 12.47 -9.50
N GLY A 247 10.32 13.67 -9.71
CA GLY A 247 9.59 14.84 -10.16
C GLY A 247 9.03 15.72 -9.04
N SER A 248 8.60 16.93 -9.40
CA SER A 248 7.86 17.80 -8.48
C SER A 248 6.39 17.42 -8.47
N GLY A 249 5.81 17.19 -7.29
CA GLY A 249 4.41 16.85 -7.10
C GLY A 249 3.51 18.07 -6.87
N GLY A 250 2.20 17.89 -6.98
CA GLY A 250 1.22 18.90 -6.58
C GLY A 250 -0.08 18.83 -7.38
N ILE A 251 -0.77 19.96 -7.43
CA ILE A 251 -2.04 20.14 -8.14
C ILE A 251 -1.89 21.24 -9.18
N MET A 252 -2.33 20.98 -10.41
CA MET A 252 -2.32 21.91 -11.53
C MET A 252 -3.73 22.12 -12.10
N ASP A 253 -3.90 23.19 -12.87
CA ASP A 253 -5.06 23.34 -13.75
C ASP A 253 -4.87 22.51 -15.04
N PRO A 254 -5.89 22.37 -15.92
CA PRO A 254 -5.78 21.60 -17.15
C PRO A 254 -4.77 22.18 -18.17
N ARG A 255 -4.31 23.41 -17.97
CA ARG A 255 -3.30 24.08 -18.80
C ARG A 255 -1.88 23.92 -18.24
N GLY A 256 -1.71 23.19 -17.15
CA GLY A 256 -0.41 22.93 -16.51
C GLY A 256 0.03 24.03 -15.56
N ASN A 257 -0.81 25.01 -15.22
CA ASN A 257 -0.44 26.02 -14.25
C ASN A 257 -0.55 25.45 -12.84
N TRP A 258 0.50 25.60 -12.03
CA TRP A 258 0.50 25.18 -10.64
C TRP A 258 -0.56 25.91 -9.80
N LEU A 259 -1.52 25.15 -9.26
CA LEU A 259 -2.45 25.61 -8.23
C LEU A 259 -1.84 25.40 -6.84
N ILE A 260 -1.19 24.25 -6.64
CA ILE A 260 -0.44 23.90 -5.44
C ILE A 260 0.82 23.17 -5.86
N ARG A 261 1.99 23.65 -5.45
CA ARG A 261 3.24 22.93 -5.64
C ARG A 261 3.67 22.29 -4.33
N ALA A 262 3.85 20.97 -4.33
CA ALA A 262 4.34 20.24 -3.17
C ALA A 262 5.87 20.30 -3.12
N ASP A 263 6.41 20.72 -1.98
CA ASP A 263 7.83 20.58 -1.69
C ASP A 263 8.11 19.15 -1.22
N THR A 264 8.49 18.29 -2.16
CA THR A 264 8.74 16.87 -1.91
C THR A 264 9.92 16.65 -0.96
N ALA A 265 10.94 17.52 -0.99
CA ALA A 265 12.07 17.46 -0.07
C ALA A 265 11.66 17.82 1.37
N LEU A 266 10.77 18.80 1.54
CA LEU A 266 10.21 19.13 2.84
C LEU A 266 9.30 18.01 3.38
N LEU A 267 8.52 17.36 2.51
CA LEU A 267 7.71 16.21 2.90
C LEU A 267 8.58 15.05 3.39
N ASP A 268 9.64 14.73 2.64
CA ASP A 268 10.60 13.69 3.00
C ASP A 268 11.26 13.98 4.34
N ARG A 269 11.83 15.19 4.52
CA ARG A 269 12.45 15.59 5.80
C ARG A 269 11.50 15.55 6.99
N ARG A 270 10.21 15.84 6.77
CA ARG A 270 9.24 15.97 7.87
C ARG A 270 8.57 14.66 8.24
N TYR A 271 8.28 13.81 7.27
CA TYR A 271 7.45 12.62 7.46
C TYR A 271 8.17 11.31 7.13
N GLY A 272 9.31 11.39 6.44
CA GLY A 272 10.03 10.26 5.89
C GLY A 272 9.74 10.04 4.39
N PRO A 273 10.37 9.01 3.80
CA PRO A 273 10.32 8.80 2.36
C PRO A 273 8.94 8.34 1.89
N ALA A 274 8.69 8.55 0.60
CA ALA A 274 7.58 7.96 -0.13
C ALA A 274 8.11 7.37 -1.45
N VAL A 275 7.45 6.34 -1.95
CA VAL A 275 7.85 5.65 -3.19
C VAL A 275 6.65 5.39 -4.09
N ALA A 276 6.84 5.49 -5.39
CA ALA A 276 5.91 4.98 -6.39
C ALA A 276 6.43 3.68 -7.00
N LEU A 277 5.53 2.73 -7.22
CA LEU A 277 5.85 1.43 -7.80
C LEU A 277 4.61 0.81 -8.45
N HIS A 278 4.83 -0.27 -9.20
CA HIS A 278 3.74 -1.07 -9.71
C HIS A 278 3.05 -1.82 -8.57
N ARG A 279 1.72 -1.86 -8.57
CA ARG A 279 0.95 -2.59 -7.54
C ARG A 279 1.33 -4.07 -7.47
N ALA A 280 1.61 -4.68 -8.62
CA ALA A 280 2.09 -6.06 -8.71
C ALA A 280 3.43 -6.29 -8.00
N ASP A 281 4.35 -5.32 -8.02
CA ASP A 281 5.66 -5.47 -7.38
C ASP A 281 5.52 -5.52 -5.84
N LEU A 282 4.61 -4.72 -5.27
CA LEU A 282 4.26 -4.81 -3.84
C LEU A 282 3.63 -6.16 -3.50
N GLN A 283 2.65 -6.61 -4.29
CA GLN A 283 1.99 -7.90 -4.08
C GLN A 283 2.97 -9.06 -4.15
N ALA A 284 3.87 -9.06 -5.14
CA ALA A 284 4.90 -10.07 -5.31
C ALA A 284 5.89 -10.07 -4.13
N ALA A 285 6.29 -8.90 -3.62
CA ALA A 285 7.15 -8.80 -2.45
C ALA A 285 6.48 -9.36 -1.18
N LEU A 286 5.19 -9.08 -0.97
CA LEU A 286 4.40 -9.63 0.13
C LEU A 286 4.26 -11.16 0.01
N LEU A 287 3.91 -11.64 -1.19
CA LEU A 287 3.77 -13.08 -1.45
C LEU A 287 5.09 -13.83 -1.20
N ALA A 288 6.21 -13.26 -1.66
CA ALA A 288 7.53 -13.87 -1.49
C ALA A 288 7.99 -13.97 -0.02
N ALA A 289 7.35 -13.22 0.90
CA ALA A 289 7.63 -13.27 2.33
C ALA A 289 6.85 -14.37 3.07
N LEU A 290 5.91 -15.04 2.39
CA LEU A 290 5.07 -16.10 2.96
C LEU A 290 5.54 -17.49 2.51
N PRO A 291 5.37 -18.51 3.36
CA PRO A 291 5.43 -19.91 2.94
C PRO A 291 4.42 -20.21 1.82
N ARG A 292 4.76 -21.14 0.93
CA ARG A 292 3.94 -21.44 -0.28
C ARG A 292 2.57 -22.03 0.05
N ASP A 293 2.43 -22.68 1.20
CA ASP A 293 1.25 -23.39 1.68
C ASP A 293 0.22 -22.48 2.36
N VAL A 294 0.61 -21.26 2.75
CA VAL A 294 -0.29 -20.27 3.34
C VAL A 294 -1.36 -19.80 2.35
N LEU A 295 -1.02 -19.64 1.06
CA LEU A 295 -1.96 -19.16 0.05
C LEU A 295 -2.64 -20.31 -0.71
N ARG A 296 -3.97 -20.34 -0.67
CA ARG A 296 -4.82 -21.20 -1.50
C ARG A 296 -5.55 -20.35 -2.54
N THR A 297 -5.10 -20.40 -3.79
CA THR A 297 -5.80 -19.80 -4.93
C THR A 297 -7.00 -20.63 -5.37
N ALA A 298 -7.80 -20.12 -6.31
CA ALA A 298 -9.04 -20.75 -6.80
C ALA A 298 -9.97 -21.21 -5.65
N THR A 299 -9.96 -20.50 -4.53
CA THR A 299 -10.71 -20.80 -3.32
C THR A 299 -11.54 -19.60 -2.95
N LYS A 300 -12.81 -19.61 -3.37
CA LYS A 300 -13.73 -18.50 -3.12
C LYS A 300 -14.46 -18.71 -1.80
N ILE A 301 -14.33 -17.75 -0.88
CA ILE A 301 -15.19 -17.69 0.30
C ILE A 301 -16.58 -17.22 -0.11
N THR A 302 -17.60 -17.94 0.34
CA THR A 302 -19.01 -17.68 0.03
C THR A 302 -19.85 -17.37 1.27
N GLY A 303 -19.31 -17.61 2.46
CA GLY A 303 -19.97 -17.26 3.70
C GLY A 303 -19.12 -17.60 4.92
N ALA A 304 -19.62 -17.20 6.09
CA ALA A 304 -19.09 -17.64 7.36
C ALA A 304 -20.19 -17.58 8.43
N ARG A 305 -20.02 -18.37 9.50
CA ARG A 305 -20.92 -18.41 10.65
C ARG A 305 -20.12 -18.49 11.95
N PRO A 306 -20.55 -17.81 13.03
CA PRO A 306 -19.96 -18.01 14.35
C PRO A 306 -20.09 -19.48 14.80
N ALA A 307 -19.09 -19.97 15.53
CA ALA A 307 -19.04 -21.32 16.08
C ALA A 307 -18.29 -21.32 17.42
N GLY A 308 -19.03 -21.28 18.53
CA GLY A 308 -18.42 -21.15 19.87
C GLY A 308 -17.66 -19.83 20.00
N GLN A 309 -16.37 -19.91 20.34
CA GLN A 309 -15.47 -18.74 20.40
C GLN A 309 -14.83 -18.40 19.03
N GLY A 310 -14.99 -19.27 18.03
CA GLY A 310 -14.41 -19.09 16.69
C GLY A 310 -15.46 -18.95 15.60
N VAL A 311 -15.07 -19.28 14.37
CA VAL A 311 -15.85 -19.12 13.15
C VAL A 311 -15.67 -20.32 12.25
N VAL A 312 -16.72 -20.68 11.52
CA VAL A 312 -16.64 -21.63 10.42
C VAL A 312 -16.81 -20.85 9.11
N VAL A 313 -15.80 -20.95 8.25
CA VAL A 313 -15.72 -20.27 6.96
C VAL A 313 -16.15 -21.24 5.86
N THR A 314 -17.16 -20.85 5.09
CA THR A 314 -17.63 -21.61 3.93
C THR A 314 -16.92 -21.10 2.67
N HIS A 315 -16.30 -22.00 1.94
CA HIS A 315 -15.60 -21.73 0.69
C HIS A 315 -15.95 -22.76 -0.40
N SER A 316 -15.48 -22.53 -1.62
CA SER A 316 -15.76 -23.38 -2.79
C SER A 316 -15.35 -24.85 -2.65
N HIS A 317 -14.53 -25.18 -1.66
CA HIS A 317 -14.02 -26.54 -1.41
C HIS A 317 -14.52 -27.16 -0.10
N GLY A 318 -15.42 -26.49 0.63
CA GLY A 318 -16.00 -26.99 1.88
C GLY A 318 -16.11 -25.96 2.99
N GLU A 319 -15.99 -26.42 4.23
CA GLU A 319 -15.96 -25.58 5.43
C GLU A 319 -14.60 -25.74 6.13
N SER A 320 -14.06 -24.63 6.63
CA SER A 320 -12.84 -24.60 7.45
C SER A 320 -13.12 -23.87 8.77
N PRO A 321 -12.94 -24.53 9.93
CA PRO A 321 -13.01 -23.86 11.23
C PRO A 321 -11.75 -23.01 11.46
N ALA A 322 -11.91 -21.89 12.15
CA ALA A 322 -10.81 -21.02 12.57
C ALA A 322 -11.18 -20.28 13.87
N ASP A 323 -10.18 -19.83 14.61
CA ASP A 323 -10.40 -18.94 15.76
C ASP A 323 -10.70 -17.51 15.29
N LEU A 324 -10.11 -17.08 14.17
CA LEU A 324 -10.26 -15.75 13.59
C LEU A 324 -10.56 -15.81 12.08
N LEU A 325 -11.52 -15.02 11.61
CA LEU A 325 -11.71 -14.69 10.20
C LEU A 325 -11.33 -13.24 9.94
N VAL A 326 -10.35 -13.03 9.07
CA VAL A 326 -9.95 -11.71 8.57
C VAL A 326 -10.57 -11.49 7.18
N ALA A 327 -11.51 -10.56 7.09
CA ALA A 327 -12.13 -10.15 5.83
C ALA A 327 -11.24 -9.12 5.12
N ALA A 328 -10.54 -9.57 4.08
CA ALA A 328 -9.69 -8.76 3.22
C ALA A 328 -10.16 -8.82 1.74
N ASP A 329 -11.44 -9.15 1.52
CA ASP A 329 -12.06 -9.55 0.25
C ASP A 329 -12.60 -8.35 -0.55
N GLY A 330 -11.97 -7.19 -0.38
CA GLY A 330 -12.18 -6.01 -1.21
C GLY A 330 -13.46 -5.21 -0.94
N ASP A 331 -13.70 -4.20 -1.77
CA ASP A 331 -14.86 -3.30 -1.64
C ASP A 331 -16.19 -4.06 -1.76
N ARG A 332 -16.25 -5.15 -2.54
CA ARG A 332 -17.43 -6.03 -2.67
C ARG A 332 -17.43 -7.22 -1.70
N SER A 333 -16.84 -7.04 -0.53
CA SER A 333 -16.71 -8.07 0.52
C SER A 333 -18.01 -8.82 0.81
N VAL A 334 -17.99 -10.14 0.60
CA VAL A 334 -19.08 -11.06 0.92
C VAL A 334 -19.20 -11.21 2.44
N VAL A 335 -18.05 -11.20 3.13
CA VAL A 335 -18.03 -11.26 4.60
C VAL A 335 -18.66 -10.00 5.19
N ARG A 336 -18.34 -8.80 4.67
CA ARG A 336 -18.95 -7.56 5.13
C ARG A 336 -20.47 -7.57 4.92
N THR A 337 -20.95 -7.93 3.72
CA THR A 337 -22.40 -8.01 3.45
C THR A 337 -23.13 -8.93 4.43
N ARG A 338 -22.47 -10.01 4.89
CA ARG A 338 -23.06 -10.95 5.85
C ARG A 338 -23.16 -10.40 7.28
N PHE A 339 -22.10 -9.78 7.80
CA PHE A 339 -22.00 -9.39 9.21
C PHE A 339 -22.30 -7.91 9.47
N TRP A 340 -22.28 -7.06 8.44
CA TRP A 340 -22.61 -5.64 8.50
C TRP A 340 -23.71 -5.30 7.47
N PRO A 341 -24.96 -5.72 7.69
CA PRO A 341 -26.04 -5.43 6.75
C PRO A 341 -26.23 -3.92 6.54
N GLY A 342 -26.51 -3.51 5.30
CA GLY A 342 -26.69 -2.10 4.93
C GLY A 342 -25.38 -1.31 4.75
N SER A 343 -24.26 -2.01 4.54
CA SER A 343 -22.93 -1.41 4.32
C SER A 343 -22.43 -1.56 2.88
N ASP A 344 -23.35 -1.58 1.92
CA ASP A 344 -23.01 -1.72 0.51
C ASP A 344 -22.17 -0.53 0.01
N PRO A 345 -21.23 -0.74 -0.92
CA PRO A 345 -20.46 0.34 -1.51
C PRO A 345 -21.38 1.34 -2.20
N VAL A 346 -21.11 2.62 -1.95
CA VAL A 346 -21.86 3.72 -2.55
C VAL A 346 -21.06 4.25 -3.74
N TYR A 347 -21.73 4.35 -4.90
CA TYR A 347 -21.15 4.99 -6.07
C TYR A 347 -20.82 6.45 -5.76
N PHE A 348 -19.59 6.85 -6.04
CA PHE A 348 -19.10 8.20 -5.73
C PHE A 348 -19.64 9.27 -6.69
N GLY A 349 -20.12 8.88 -7.87
CA GLY A 349 -20.53 9.80 -8.93
C GLY A 349 -19.47 10.03 -10.01
N ALA A 350 -18.42 9.21 -10.05
CA ALA A 350 -17.37 9.30 -11.07
C ALA A 350 -16.78 7.94 -11.44
N THR A 351 -16.27 7.85 -12.66
CA THR A 351 -15.51 6.72 -13.20
C THR A 351 -14.05 7.12 -13.32
N ALA A 352 -13.14 6.17 -13.10
CA ALA A 352 -11.72 6.33 -13.34
C ALA A 352 -11.21 5.38 -14.43
N TRP A 353 -10.28 5.87 -15.24
CA TRP A 353 -9.46 5.14 -16.18
C TRP A 353 -8.03 5.11 -15.71
N ARG A 354 -7.34 3.99 -15.92
CA ARG A 354 -5.96 3.80 -15.47
C ARG A 354 -5.18 3.01 -16.50
N THR A 355 -3.92 3.35 -16.69
CA THR A 355 -3.02 2.53 -17.49
C THR A 355 -1.56 2.82 -17.15
N VAL A 356 -0.68 1.95 -17.64
CA VAL A 356 0.77 2.07 -17.53
C VAL A 356 1.35 2.03 -18.94
N ILE A 357 2.17 3.03 -19.27
CA ILE A 357 2.81 3.20 -20.58
C ILE A 357 4.31 3.01 -20.41
N ASP A 358 4.90 2.22 -21.30
CA ASP A 358 6.34 2.03 -21.40
C ASP A 358 6.97 3.22 -22.15
N ARG A 359 7.86 3.99 -21.51
CA ARG A 359 8.50 5.19 -22.08
C ARG A 359 10.02 5.19 -21.84
N PRO A 360 10.77 4.24 -22.43
CA PRO A 360 12.21 4.10 -22.20
C PRO A 360 12.96 5.41 -22.47
N GLY A 361 13.79 5.83 -21.50
CA GLY A 361 14.60 7.04 -21.61
C GLY A 361 13.83 8.37 -21.48
N GLN A 362 12.52 8.35 -21.27
CA GLN A 362 11.70 9.55 -21.08
C GLN A 362 11.13 9.59 -19.66
N ARG A 363 11.63 10.54 -18.85
CA ARG A 363 11.16 10.76 -17.49
C ARG A 363 10.24 11.96 -17.44
N LEU A 364 9.24 11.89 -16.56
CA LEU A 364 8.43 13.04 -16.22
C LEU A 364 9.12 13.89 -15.16
N ASP A 365 9.41 15.15 -15.48
CA ASP A 365 9.94 16.13 -14.53
C ASP A 365 8.84 16.68 -13.62
N GLU A 366 7.63 16.84 -14.17
CA GLU A 366 6.44 17.29 -13.46
C GLU A 366 5.44 16.13 -13.35
N VAL A 367 5.11 15.78 -12.11
CA VAL A 367 4.14 14.73 -11.76
C VAL A 367 3.09 15.34 -10.83
N GLY A 368 1.92 14.72 -10.71
CA GLY A 368 0.86 15.26 -9.85
C GLY A 368 -0.51 15.12 -10.48
N VAL A 369 -1.44 15.93 -10.01
CA VAL A 369 -2.85 15.84 -10.39
C VAL A 369 -3.33 17.15 -11.00
N LEU A 370 -3.90 17.07 -12.20
CA LEU A 370 -4.55 18.16 -12.88
C LEU A 370 -6.05 18.10 -12.57
N TYR A 371 -6.63 19.25 -12.21
CA TYR A 371 -8.06 19.37 -11.93
C TYR A 371 -8.78 20.21 -12.97
N GLY A 372 -9.70 19.58 -13.68
CA GLY A 372 -10.63 20.21 -14.59
C GLY A 372 -12.00 20.44 -13.98
N ARG A 373 -12.98 20.61 -14.86
CA ARG A 373 -14.40 20.73 -14.52
C ARG A 373 -15.05 19.37 -14.64
N GLY A 374 -15.35 18.74 -13.50
CA GLY A 374 -15.91 17.39 -13.47
C GLY A 374 -14.89 16.31 -13.85
N GLU A 375 -13.62 16.66 -14.00
CA GLU A 375 -12.57 15.80 -14.55
C GLU A 375 -11.27 15.99 -13.77
N GLU A 376 -10.50 14.92 -13.60
CA GLU A 376 -9.15 14.95 -13.03
C GLU A 376 -8.22 14.04 -13.85
N PHE A 377 -6.94 14.38 -13.89
CA PHE A 377 -5.91 13.58 -14.54
C PHE A 377 -4.66 13.56 -13.69
N GLY A 378 -4.14 12.38 -13.35
CA GLY A 378 -2.97 12.22 -12.51
C GLY A 378 -1.85 11.48 -13.24
N LEU A 379 -0.63 11.97 -13.05
CA LEU A 379 0.59 11.42 -13.64
C LEU A 379 1.55 10.98 -12.54
N LEU A 380 2.14 9.80 -12.71
CA LEU A 380 3.13 9.25 -11.81
C LEU A 380 4.23 8.56 -12.60
N GLN A 381 5.48 8.93 -12.31
CA GLN A 381 6.63 8.18 -12.80
C GLN A 381 6.74 6.87 -12.01
N LEU A 382 6.76 5.74 -12.72
CA LEU A 382 7.06 4.42 -12.19
C LEU A 382 8.53 4.03 -12.49
N PRO A 383 9.06 3.02 -11.78
CA PRO A 383 10.31 2.36 -12.13
C PRO A 383 10.29 1.79 -13.57
N LYS A 384 11.45 1.35 -14.07
CA LYS A 384 11.60 0.72 -15.41
C LYS A 384 11.14 1.62 -16.57
N ASP A 385 11.33 2.93 -16.43
CA ASP A 385 10.94 3.95 -17.41
C ASP A 385 9.47 3.85 -17.84
N GLN A 386 8.59 3.59 -16.87
CA GLN A 386 7.14 3.53 -17.10
C GLN A 386 6.44 4.76 -16.55
N VAL A 387 5.37 5.19 -17.21
CA VAL A 387 4.47 6.23 -16.72
C VAL A 387 3.14 5.59 -16.39
N TYR A 388 2.68 5.76 -15.15
CA TYR A 388 1.32 5.47 -14.77
C TYR A 388 0.49 6.74 -14.85
N PHE A 389 -0.67 6.65 -15.49
CA PHE A 389 -1.68 7.69 -15.37
C PHE A 389 -3.00 7.15 -14.84
N PHE A 390 -3.73 8.02 -14.18
CA PHE A 390 -5.15 7.86 -13.96
C PHE A 390 -5.90 9.08 -14.48
N ALA A 391 -7.10 8.87 -14.97
CA ALA A 391 -8.04 9.92 -15.31
C ALA A 391 -9.36 9.62 -14.61
N SER A 392 -10.09 10.61 -14.12
CA SER A 392 -11.45 10.40 -13.64
C SER A 392 -12.39 11.45 -14.19
N ALA A 393 -13.66 11.07 -14.40
CA ALA A 393 -14.70 11.98 -14.82
C ALA A 393 -16.02 11.72 -14.08
N ALA A 394 -16.75 12.79 -13.78
CA ALA A 394 -18.08 12.75 -13.19
C ALA A 394 -19.10 12.28 -14.24
N VAL A 395 -19.41 10.99 -14.22
CA VAL A 395 -20.31 10.32 -15.17
C VAL A 395 -21.24 9.34 -14.45
N PRO A 396 -22.35 8.88 -15.06
CA PRO A 396 -23.16 7.80 -14.51
C PRO A 396 -22.38 6.49 -14.34
N ALA A 397 -22.79 5.66 -13.37
CA ALA A 397 -22.19 4.35 -13.12
C ALA A 397 -22.48 3.35 -14.25
N GLY A 398 -21.63 2.33 -14.39
CA GLY A 398 -21.85 1.15 -15.23
C GLY A 398 -21.81 1.41 -16.74
N GLY A 399 -21.36 2.59 -17.17
CA GLY A 399 -21.19 2.91 -18.58
C GLY A 399 -20.03 2.16 -19.24
N SER A 400 -19.96 2.27 -20.56
CA SER A 400 -18.77 1.97 -21.35
C SER A 400 -18.75 2.93 -22.54
N SER A 401 -17.56 3.17 -23.10
CA SER A 401 -17.43 3.98 -24.30
C SER A 401 -17.77 3.15 -25.55
N PRO A 402 -18.74 3.56 -26.40
CA PRO A 402 -19.15 2.80 -27.58
C PRO A 402 -18.03 2.50 -28.58
N ASP A 403 -17.06 3.40 -28.67
CA ASP A 403 -15.88 3.32 -29.55
C ASP A 403 -14.59 2.97 -28.79
N GLY A 404 -14.73 2.48 -27.56
CA GLY A 404 -13.63 2.07 -26.70
C GLY A 404 -13.15 3.17 -25.76
N GLU A 405 -12.56 2.74 -24.65
CA GLU A 405 -12.21 3.63 -23.53
C GLU A 405 -11.08 4.61 -23.90
N LEU A 406 -10.18 4.25 -24.82
CA LEU A 406 -9.15 5.17 -25.30
C LEU A 406 -9.75 6.36 -26.07
N ALA A 407 -10.76 6.12 -26.91
CA ALA A 407 -11.42 7.18 -27.67
C ALA A 407 -12.15 8.17 -26.75
N GLU A 408 -12.72 7.68 -25.64
CA GLU A 408 -13.30 8.52 -24.60
C GLU A 408 -12.24 9.39 -23.91
N LEU A 409 -11.06 8.83 -23.62
CA LEU A 409 -9.97 9.60 -23.04
C LEU A 409 -9.48 10.70 -23.99
N HIS A 410 -9.32 10.41 -25.28
CA HIS A 410 -8.97 11.44 -26.29
C HIS A 410 -9.98 12.58 -26.31
N ARG A 411 -11.29 12.28 -26.38
CA ARG A 411 -12.36 13.29 -26.35
C ARG A 411 -12.27 14.23 -25.15
N ARG A 412 -11.93 13.69 -23.98
CA ARG A 412 -11.88 14.43 -22.72
C ARG A 412 -10.59 15.19 -22.49
N PHE A 413 -9.46 14.63 -22.92
CA PHE A 413 -8.15 15.03 -22.41
C PHE A 413 -7.15 15.50 -23.48
N ASP A 414 -7.47 15.43 -24.79
CA ASP A 414 -6.57 15.89 -25.86
C ASP A 414 -6.24 17.40 -25.80
N HIS A 415 -7.06 18.18 -25.11
CA HIS A 415 -6.86 19.62 -24.95
C HIS A 415 -6.18 20.00 -23.63
N TRP A 416 -5.75 19.01 -22.84
CA TRP A 416 -5.04 19.23 -21.59
C TRP A 416 -3.54 19.40 -21.84
N ALA A 417 -2.84 19.95 -20.87
CA ALA A 417 -1.42 20.23 -20.94
C ALA A 417 -0.57 19.00 -21.28
N ASP A 418 0.56 19.25 -21.92
CA ASP A 418 1.57 18.22 -22.15
C ASP A 418 2.04 17.61 -20.82
N PRO A 419 2.36 16.31 -20.80
CA PRO A 419 2.42 15.38 -21.94
C PRO A 419 1.12 14.57 -22.17
N ILE A 420 -0.04 15.00 -21.67
CA ILE A 420 -1.26 14.17 -21.66
C ILE A 420 -1.68 13.71 -23.07
N PRO A 421 -1.80 14.57 -24.10
CA PRO A 421 -2.21 14.12 -25.43
C PRO A 421 -1.23 13.11 -26.03
N GLN A 422 0.08 13.30 -25.78
CA GLN A 422 1.11 12.37 -26.21
C GLN A 422 0.92 11.01 -25.54
N LEU A 423 0.74 10.98 -24.21
CA LEU A 423 0.53 9.73 -23.46
C LEU A 423 -0.70 8.96 -23.94
N LEU A 424 -1.78 9.66 -24.30
CA LEU A 424 -2.97 9.00 -24.86
C LEU A 424 -2.67 8.35 -26.22
N SER A 425 -1.89 9.01 -27.08
CA SER A 425 -1.51 8.42 -28.37
C SER A 425 -0.54 7.23 -28.25
N GLU A 426 0.21 7.12 -27.15
CA GLU A 426 1.09 5.99 -26.83
C GLU A 426 0.37 4.84 -26.08
N ALA A 427 -0.85 5.07 -25.58
CA ALA A 427 -1.57 4.10 -24.77
C ALA A 427 -2.14 2.94 -25.61
N ALA A 428 -2.00 1.71 -25.10
CA ALA A 428 -2.60 0.53 -25.71
C ALA A 428 -4.07 0.38 -25.26
N PRO A 429 -5.06 0.32 -26.18
CA PRO A 429 -6.48 0.26 -25.83
C PRO A 429 -6.87 -0.90 -24.88
N ASP A 430 -6.23 -2.06 -25.03
CA ASP A 430 -6.46 -3.27 -24.24
C ASP A 430 -5.86 -3.19 -22.82
N ARG A 431 -4.99 -2.22 -22.56
CA ARG A 431 -4.37 -1.97 -21.25
C ARG A 431 -5.07 -0.87 -20.45
N ILE A 432 -6.17 -0.31 -20.95
CA ILE A 432 -6.93 0.74 -20.24
C ILE A 432 -7.97 0.10 -19.34
N LEU A 433 -7.81 0.34 -18.06
CA LEU A 433 -8.69 -0.15 -17.03
C LEU A 433 -9.75 0.87 -16.68
N ARG A 434 -11.04 0.53 -16.82
CA ARG A 434 -12.18 1.37 -16.42
C ARG A 434 -12.80 0.86 -15.12
N HIS A 435 -12.90 1.72 -14.11
CA HIS A 435 -13.48 1.39 -12.82
C HIS A 435 -14.35 2.52 -12.27
N ASP A 436 -15.58 2.20 -11.90
CA ASP A 436 -16.45 3.11 -11.16
C ASP A 436 -15.86 3.36 -9.76
N LEU A 437 -15.80 4.62 -9.34
CA LEU A 437 -15.31 4.97 -8.01
C LEU A 437 -16.41 4.73 -6.98
N THR A 438 -16.07 3.96 -5.94
CA THR A 438 -16.97 3.64 -4.83
C THR A 438 -16.34 4.04 -3.50
N TYR A 439 -17.17 4.16 -2.47
CA TYR A 439 -16.72 4.31 -1.09
C TYR A 439 -17.68 3.60 -0.14
N LEU A 440 -17.21 3.22 1.05
CA LEU A 440 -18.09 2.64 2.06
C LEU A 440 -18.77 3.70 2.93
N PRO A 441 -20.04 3.49 3.31
CA PRO A 441 -20.67 4.27 4.37
C PRO A 441 -19.93 4.04 5.71
N LYS A 442 -20.17 4.92 6.69
CA LYS A 442 -19.54 4.80 8.00
C LYS A 442 -20.00 3.52 8.70
N LEU A 443 -19.05 2.69 9.10
CA LEU A 443 -19.30 1.51 9.93
C LEU A 443 -19.25 1.87 11.42
N LYS A 444 -20.01 1.16 12.26
CA LYS A 444 -19.99 1.37 13.71
C LYS A 444 -18.82 0.65 14.39
N SER A 445 -18.33 -0.42 13.79
CA SER A 445 -17.20 -1.23 14.21
C SER A 445 -16.68 -2.02 13.00
N TYR A 446 -15.41 -2.41 13.00
CA TYR A 446 -14.81 -3.36 12.08
C TYR A 446 -14.75 -4.78 12.63
N VAL A 447 -15.30 -5.02 13.82
CA VAL A 447 -15.28 -6.32 14.49
C VAL A 447 -16.69 -6.83 14.73
N HIS A 448 -16.89 -8.13 14.49
CA HIS A 448 -18.11 -8.85 14.81
C HIS A 448 -17.76 -10.23 15.39
N GLY A 449 -17.59 -10.31 16.70
CA GLY A 449 -17.09 -11.52 17.36
C GLY A 449 -15.70 -11.89 16.81
N PRO A 450 -15.48 -13.14 16.35
CA PRO A 450 -14.20 -13.59 15.78
C PRO A 450 -14.00 -13.18 14.32
N VAL A 451 -14.74 -12.18 13.82
CA VAL A 451 -14.63 -11.68 12.43
C VAL A 451 -14.14 -10.24 12.45
N VAL A 452 -13.12 -9.92 11.67
CA VAL A 452 -12.54 -8.58 11.56
C VAL A 452 -12.43 -8.12 10.10
N LEU A 453 -12.81 -6.88 9.80
CA LEU A 453 -12.63 -6.24 8.49
C LEU A 453 -11.30 -5.49 8.42
N ILE A 454 -10.59 -5.65 7.30
CA ILE A 454 -9.36 -4.89 6.97
C ILE A 454 -9.39 -4.38 5.52
N GLY A 455 -8.57 -3.37 5.21
CA GLY A 455 -8.44 -2.84 3.85
C GLY A 455 -9.78 -2.37 3.27
N ASP A 456 -9.96 -2.55 1.96
CA ASP A 456 -11.16 -2.09 1.27
C ASP A 456 -12.46 -2.77 1.76
N ALA A 457 -12.36 -3.95 2.37
CA ALA A 457 -13.51 -4.57 3.02
C ALA A 457 -14.03 -3.74 4.21
N ALA A 458 -13.15 -3.03 4.93
CA ALA A 458 -13.50 -2.17 6.06
C ALA A 458 -13.70 -0.69 5.69
N HIS A 459 -12.92 -0.19 4.73
CA HIS A 459 -12.85 1.25 4.47
C HIS A 459 -12.54 1.61 3.01
N ALA A 460 -13.12 0.87 2.04
CA ALA A 460 -13.00 1.27 0.64
C ALA A 460 -13.32 2.76 0.48
N MET A 461 -12.42 3.46 -0.18
CA MET A 461 -12.40 4.91 -0.28
C MET A 461 -12.03 5.32 -1.70
N THR A 462 -12.40 6.54 -2.05
CA THR A 462 -11.96 7.12 -3.33
C THR A 462 -10.43 7.26 -3.36
N PRO A 463 -9.79 7.19 -4.53
CA PRO A 463 -8.33 7.17 -4.64
C PRO A 463 -7.67 8.54 -4.43
N ASN A 464 -8.43 9.62 -4.24
CA ASN A 464 -7.94 11.00 -4.31
C ASN A 464 -6.87 11.37 -3.26
N MET A 465 -6.71 10.57 -2.19
CA MET A 465 -5.62 10.73 -1.21
C MET A 465 -4.51 9.68 -1.32
N GLY A 466 -4.63 8.70 -2.22
CA GLY A 466 -3.65 7.63 -2.37
C GLY A 466 -3.45 6.78 -1.09
N GLN A 467 -4.46 6.70 -0.22
CA GLN A 467 -4.32 6.10 1.11
C GLN A 467 -4.90 4.68 1.24
N GLY A 468 -5.65 4.14 0.28
CA GLY A 468 -6.29 2.82 0.42
C GLY A 468 -5.32 1.70 0.79
N ALA A 469 -4.31 1.46 -0.07
CA ALA A 469 -3.26 0.46 0.19
C ALA A 469 -2.43 0.79 1.44
N CYS A 470 -2.19 2.08 1.71
CA CYS A 470 -1.46 2.51 2.90
C CYS A 470 -2.21 2.14 4.18
N GLN A 471 -3.53 2.39 4.23
CA GLN A 471 -4.37 2.04 5.37
C GLN A 471 -4.52 0.52 5.53
N ALA A 472 -4.58 -0.23 4.43
CA ALA A 472 -4.57 -1.70 4.47
C ALA A 472 -3.30 -2.27 5.13
N LEU A 473 -2.13 -1.68 4.85
CA LEU A 473 -0.86 -2.07 5.50
C LEU A 473 -0.85 -1.71 6.99
N GLU A 474 -1.35 -0.52 7.34
CA GLU A 474 -1.51 -0.14 8.75
C GLU A 474 -2.47 -1.08 9.51
N ASP A 475 -3.56 -1.53 8.88
CA ASP A 475 -4.49 -2.48 9.47
C ASP A 475 -3.80 -3.81 9.75
N ALA A 476 -3.10 -4.38 8.76
CA ALA A 476 -2.40 -5.64 8.88
C ALA A 476 -1.40 -5.63 10.06
N VAL A 477 -0.57 -4.58 10.15
CA VAL A 477 0.39 -4.43 11.24
C VAL A 477 -0.32 -4.25 12.58
N THR A 478 -1.35 -3.39 12.64
CA THR A 478 -2.10 -3.16 13.89
C THR A 478 -2.75 -4.45 14.38
N LEU A 479 -3.37 -5.22 13.48
CA LEU A 479 -3.99 -6.51 13.79
C LEU A 479 -2.95 -7.49 14.30
N GLY A 480 -1.83 -7.67 13.60
CA GLY A 480 -0.76 -8.56 14.05
C GLY A 480 -0.15 -8.16 15.39
N VAL A 481 -0.03 -6.87 15.69
CA VAL A 481 0.46 -6.40 17.00
C VAL A 481 -0.52 -6.74 18.12
N VAL A 482 -1.81 -6.46 17.95
CA VAL A 482 -2.79 -6.70 19.02
C VAL A 482 -3.12 -8.19 19.18
N ALA A 483 -3.06 -8.98 18.11
CA ALA A 483 -3.34 -10.41 18.12
C ALA A 483 -2.23 -11.26 18.77
N ARG A 484 -1.15 -10.64 19.28
CA ARG A 484 -0.19 -11.33 20.17
C ARG A 484 -0.78 -11.60 21.55
N ASP A 485 -1.82 -10.86 21.94
CA ASP A 485 -2.59 -11.15 23.14
C ASP A 485 -3.41 -12.43 22.92
N ARG A 486 -3.51 -13.26 23.97
CA ARG A 486 -4.27 -14.52 23.93
C ARG A 486 -5.77 -14.28 24.08
N ASP A 487 -6.19 -13.13 24.61
CA ASP A 487 -7.59 -12.72 24.60
C ASP A 487 -7.95 -12.08 23.25
N LEU A 488 -8.46 -12.90 22.33
CA LEU A 488 -8.88 -12.45 21.00
C LEU A 488 -9.96 -11.36 21.06
N THR A 489 -10.88 -11.42 22.03
CA THR A 489 -11.95 -10.43 22.13
C THR A 489 -11.38 -9.06 22.51
N ALA A 490 -10.51 -9.02 23.52
CA ALA A 490 -9.82 -7.79 23.91
C ALA A 490 -8.89 -7.28 22.79
N ALA A 491 -8.17 -8.17 22.11
CA ALA A 491 -7.32 -7.83 20.98
C ALA A 491 -8.10 -7.17 19.84
N LEU A 492 -9.23 -7.75 19.42
CA LEU A 492 -10.05 -7.18 18.35
C LEU A 492 -10.74 -5.88 18.77
N ALA A 493 -11.19 -5.74 20.02
CA ALA A 493 -11.69 -4.47 20.53
C ALA A 493 -10.62 -3.37 20.47
N ARG A 494 -9.36 -3.71 20.79
CA ARG A 494 -8.22 -2.79 20.67
C ARG A 494 -7.94 -2.43 19.21
N TYR A 495 -7.92 -3.41 18.30
CA TYR A 495 -7.82 -3.15 16.86
C TYR A 495 -8.86 -2.15 16.38
N ASP A 496 -10.13 -2.39 16.71
CA ASP A 496 -11.25 -1.53 16.30
C ASP A 496 -11.06 -0.09 16.80
N SER A 497 -10.68 0.07 18.07
CA SER A 497 -10.45 1.39 18.67
C SER A 497 -9.32 2.18 18.00
N LEU A 498 -8.28 1.50 17.52
CA LEU A 498 -7.11 2.11 16.87
C LEU A 498 -7.36 2.45 15.41
N ARG A 499 -8.13 1.62 14.70
CA ARG A 499 -8.31 1.73 13.25
C ARG A 499 -9.55 2.49 12.85
N LEU A 500 -10.70 2.23 13.48
CA LEU A 500 -12.01 2.71 13.04
C LEU A 500 -12.06 4.22 12.82
N ARG A 501 -11.65 5.02 13.82
CA ARG A 501 -11.67 6.49 13.71
C ARG A 501 -10.67 7.01 12.69
N ARG A 502 -9.50 6.37 12.62
CA ARG A 502 -8.40 6.80 11.76
C ARG A 502 -8.74 6.59 10.28
N THR A 503 -9.11 5.37 9.90
CA THR A 503 -9.44 5.03 8.52
C THR A 503 -10.69 5.77 8.05
N GLN A 504 -11.74 5.88 8.86
CA GLN A 504 -12.95 6.63 8.47
C GLN A 504 -12.70 8.13 8.33
N SER A 505 -11.80 8.71 9.14
CA SER A 505 -11.41 10.11 8.97
C SER A 505 -10.69 10.32 7.64
N ILE A 506 -9.78 9.41 7.27
CA ILE A 506 -9.05 9.46 6.00
C ILE A 506 -10.01 9.22 4.81
N ALA A 507 -10.89 8.22 4.89
CA ALA A 507 -11.88 7.96 3.85
C ALA A 507 -12.83 9.15 3.61
N ALA A 508 -13.30 9.79 4.70
CA ALA A 508 -14.14 10.98 4.60
C ALA A 508 -13.42 12.15 3.92
N ARG A 509 -12.13 12.34 4.21
CA ARG A 509 -11.32 13.38 3.57
C ARG A 509 -10.99 13.05 2.12
N SER A 510 -10.73 11.78 1.79
CA SER A 510 -10.52 11.36 0.41
C SER A 510 -11.76 11.65 -0.43
N ARG A 511 -12.95 11.36 0.11
CA ARG A 511 -14.23 11.71 -0.51
C ARG A 511 -14.41 13.23 -0.68
N GLN A 512 -14.00 14.03 0.31
CA GLN A 512 -14.03 15.49 0.20
C GLN A 512 -13.07 16.01 -0.88
N ALA A 513 -11.86 15.46 -0.94
CA ALA A 513 -10.88 15.78 -1.99
C ALA A 513 -11.42 15.45 -3.38
N GLY A 514 -12.01 14.26 -3.55
CA GLY A 514 -12.65 13.89 -4.81
C GLY A 514 -13.81 14.82 -5.19
N ARG A 515 -14.64 15.26 -4.24
CA ARG A 515 -15.74 16.20 -4.51
C ARG A 515 -15.23 17.56 -4.96
N MET A 516 -14.09 18.01 -4.45
CA MET A 516 -13.44 19.25 -4.89
C MET A 516 -12.79 19.10 -6.27
N GLY A 517 -12.09 17.98 -6.52
CA GLY A 517 -11.44 17.70 -7.81
C GLY A 517 -12.45 17.55 -8.95
N LEU A 518 -13.53 16.82 -8.70
CA LEU A 518 -14.53 16.44 -9.72
C LEU A 518 -15.79 17.32 -9.71
N THR A 519 -15.70 18.56 -9.24
CA THR A 519 -16.83 19.49 -9.25
C THR A 519 -17.18 19.95 -10.67
N THR A 520 -18.46 19.88 -11.04
CA THR A 520 -18.96 20.19 -12.39
C THR A 520 -19.46 21.63 -12.55
N SER A 521 -19.51 22.42 -11.46
CA SER A 521 -19.96 23.82 -11.51
C SER A 521 -18.81 24.76 -11.86
N ALA A 522 -18.93 25.50 -12.97
CA ALA A 522 -17.89 26.42 -13.43
C ALA A 522 -17.52 27.50 -12.39
N GLY A 523 -18.53 28.05 -11.69
CA GLY A 523 -18.29 29.03 -10.62
C GLY A 523 -17.52 28.43 -9.44
N VAL A 524 -17.84 27.19 -9.06
CA VAL A 524 -17.15 26.48 -7.98
C VAL A 524 -15.71 26.13 -8.38
N VAL A 525 -15.47 25.73 -9.63
CA VAL A 525 -14.12 25.51 -10.18
C VAL A 525 -13.27 26.77 -10.06
N ALA A 526 -13.78 27.92 -10.53
CA ALA A 526 -13.05 29.18 -10.46
C ALA A 526 -12.68 29.58 -9.02
N VAL A 527 -13.62 29.40 -8.07
CA VAL A 527 -13.37 29.63 -6.65
C VAL A 527 -12.36 28.64 -6.10
N ARG A 528 -12.49 27.34 -6.39
CA ARG A 528 -11.56 26.28 -5.97
C ARG A 528 -10.13 26.61 -6.38
N ASP A 529 -9.92 26.90 -7.66
CA ASP A 529 -8.58 27.13 -8.22
C ASP A 529 -7.95 28.39 -7.59
N ARG A 530 -8.75 29.45 -7.42
CA ARG A 530 -8.28 30.67 -6.76
C ARG A 530 -7.93 30.44 -5.29
N LEU A 531 -8.74 29.68 -4.55
CA LEU A 531 -8.49 29.37 -3.15
C LEU A 531 -7.29 28.44 -2.97
N MET A 532 -7.12 27.45 -3.85
CA MET A 532 -5.98 26.52 -3.81
C MET A 532 -4.64 27.25 -3.93
N GLY A 533 -4.54 28.23 -4.83
CA GLY A 533 -3.37 29.10 -4.95
C GLY A 533 -3.08 29.98 -3.74
N LEU A 534 -4.01 30.10 -2.79
CA LEU A 534 -3.86 30.88 -1.56
C LEU A 534 -3.60 30.01 -0.33
N VAL A 535 -3.65 28.68 -0.45
CA VAL A 535 -3.43 27.77 0.69
C VAL A 535 -1.97 27.83 1.14
N PRO A 536 -1.68 28.21 2.39
CA PRO A 536 -0.31 28.22 2.89
C PRO A 536 0.28 26.80 2.95
N ALA A 537 1.55 26.65 2.59
CA ALA A 537 2.26 25.37 2.64
C ALA A 537 2.18 24.70 4.03
N SER A 538 2.18 25.49 5.12
CA SER A 538 2.04 24.98 6.49
C SER A 538 0.70 24.31 6.76
N MET A 539 -0.39 24.79 6.15
CA MET A 539 -1.71 24.20 6.26
C MET A 539 -1.81 22.89 5.49
N LEU A 540 -1.23 22.86 4.28
CA LEU A 540 -1.10 21.63 3.48
C LEU A 540 -0.32 20.57 4.26
N LEU A 541 0.88 20.90 4.76
CA LEU A 541 1.70 19.99 5.55
C LEU A 541 0.95 19.47 6.78
N ARG A 542 0.28 20.34 7.53
CA ARG A 542 -0.49 19.92 8.73
C ARG A 542 -1.59 18.92 8.38
N SER A 543 -2.28 19.12 7.26
CA SER A 543 -3.30 18.18 6.75
C SER A 543 -2.68 16.82 6.42
N LEU A 544 -1.52 16.81 5.75
CA LEU A 544 -0.78 15.60 5.40
C LEU A 544 -0.28 14.83 6.62
N GLY A 545 0.17 15.51 7.67
CA GLY A 545 0.65 14.86 8.90
C GLY A 545 -0.38 13.97 9.57
N GLN A 546 -1.68 14.27 9.47
CA GLN A 546 -2.72 13.41 10.03
C GLN A 546 -2.83 12.07 9.29
N MET A 547 -2.37 11.99 8.04
CA MET A 547 -2.27 10.76 7.27
C MET A 547 -0.91 10.09 7.51
N TYR A 548 0.19 10.84 7.42
CA TYR A 548 1.53 10.25 7.37
C TYR A 548 2.13 9.89 8.73
N ASN A 549 1.63 10.45 9.85
CA ASN A 549 2.26 10.30 11.17
C ASN A 549 1.98 8.99 11.92
N TRP A 550 1.30 8.00 11.33
CA TRP A 550 1.05 6.72 12.02
C TRP A 550 2.29 5.88 12.24
N SER A 551 2.50 5.41 13.48
CA SER A 551 3.47 4.38 13.84
C SER A 551 2.77 3.08 14.26
N PRO A 552 3.44 1.91 14.12
CA PRO A 552 2.95 0.66 14.69
C PRO A 552 2.62 0.79 16.18
N PRO A 553 1.48 0.25 16.67
CA PRO A 553 1.15 0.32 18.09
C PRO A 553 2.24 -0.31 18.96
N GLY A 554 2.53 0.30 20.11
CA GLY A 554 3.58 -0.19 21.02
C GLY A 554 5.01 0.13 20.57
N THR A 555 5.19 0.79 19.42
CA THR A 555 6.44 1.44 19.04
C THR A 555 6.31 2.94 19.34
N THR A 556 6.61 3.33 20.58
CA THR A 556 6.97 4.71 20.89
C THR A 556 8.48 4.71 21.10
N GLU A 557 9.17 5.59 20.37
CA GLU A 557 10.51 6.07 20.75
C GLU A 557 10.50 6.66 22.16
#